data_AF-A0A7C2NQI2-F1
#
_entry.id   AF-A0A7C2NQI2-F1
#
_cell.length_a   1.000
_cell.length_b   1.000
_cell.length_c   1.000
_cell.angle_alpha   90.00
_cell.angle_beta   90.00
_cell.angle_gamma   90.00
#
_symmetry.space_group_name_H-M   'P 1'
#
loop_
_entity.id
_entity.type
_entity.pdbx_description
1 polymer ?
#
loop_
_entity_poly.entity_id
_entity_poly.type
_entity_poly.pdbx_seq_one_letter_code
_entity_poly.pdbx_strand_id
1 'polypeptide(L)'
;MRKLVPIAIAAAALAACVSTPVVWTKADATSELASEDLADCRRLAHDEMWRMGWERTWPPRFYDPRFMPPYYVGPRPFWFDFPMSIERERALVDFCMHSKGYRLERLPY
;
A
#
# COMPACT_ATOMS: atom_id res chain seq x y z
N MET A 1 36.82 -28.57 -39.09
CA MET A 1 35.34 -28.54 -39.01
C MET A 1 34.92 -27.15 -38.56
N ARG A 2 34.11 -26.48 -39.38
CA ARG A 2 33.78 -25.05 -39.30
C ARG A 2 32.65 -24.82 -38.30
N LYS A 3 32.86 -23.81 -37.45
CA LYS A 3 31.95 -22.73 -37.00
C LYS A 3 30.47 -23.09 -36.83
N LEU A 4 29.91 -22.94 -35.63
CA LEU A 4 28.61 -22.32 -35.35
C LEU A 4 28.36 -22.30 -33.82
N VAL A 5 29.02 -21.39 -33.10
CA VAL A 5 28.57 -20.94 -31.77
C VAL A 5 28.75 -19.43 -31.79
N PRO A 6 27.68 -18.66 -32.08
CA PRO A 6 27.10 -17.89 -30.99
C PRO A 6 25.59 -17.61 -31.22
N ILE A 7 24.72 -18.51 -30.78
CA ILE A 7 23.30 -18.19 -30.55
C ILE A 7 23.03 -18.38 -29.06
N ALA A 8 23.75 -17.64 -28.21
CA ALA A 8 23.56 -17.72 -26.77
C ALA A 8 23.66 -16.35 -26.07
N ILE A 9 23.68 -15.24 -26.83
CA ILE A 9 23.83 -13.89 -26.27
C ILE A 9 22.54 -13.05 -26.44
N ALA A 10 21.57 -13.50 -27.24
CA ALA A 10 20.33 -12.75 -27.46
C ALA A 10 19.24 -12.95 -26.39
N ALA A 11 19.41 -13.88 -25.44
CA ALA A 11 18.38 -14.20 -24.44
C ALA A 11 18.49 -13.39 -23.13
N ALA A 12 19.60 -12.70 -22.87
CA ALA A 12 19.78 -11.95 -21.61
C ALA A 12 19.21 -10.52 -21.63
N ALA A 13 18.86 -9.98 -22.80
CA ALA A 13 18.38 -8.60 -22.93
C ALA A 13 16.86 -8.44 -22.67
N LEU A 14 16.09 -9.53 -22.63
CA LEU A 14 14.63 -9.51 -22.44
C LEU A 14 14.18 -9.79 -21.00
N ALA A 15 15.11 -10.04 -20.07
CA ALA A 15 14.80 -10.27 -18.66
C ALA A 15 14.66 -8.98 -17.82
N ALA A 16 14.89 -7.80 -18.42
CA ALA A 16 14.72 -6.50 -17.76
C ALA A 16 13.31 -5.93 -17.94
N CYS A 17 12.27 -6.78 -17.92
CA CYS A 17 10.92 -6.35 -17.53
C CYS A 17 10.97 -6.00 -16.04
N VAL A 18 11.61 -4.89 -15.73
CA VAL A 18 11.91 -4.47 -14.38
C VAL A 18 10.64 -3.78 -13.89
N SER A 19 9.86 -4.51 -13.09
CA SER A 19 8.66 -3.99 -12.45
C SER A 19 9.12 -2.96 -11.41
N THR A 20 9.04 -1.67 -11.75
CA THR A 20 9.32 -0.57 -10.81
C THR A 20 8.57 -0.85 -9.52
N PRO A 21 9.26 -0.97 -8.37
CA PRO A 21 8.58 -1.23 -7.12
C PRO A 21 7.64 -0.05 -6.83
N VAL A 22 6.39 -0.38 -6.52
CA VAL A 22 5.45 0.58 -5.95
C VAL A 22 5.69 0.58 -4.46
N VAL A 23 6.05 1.73 -3.90
CA VAL A 23 6.41 1.88 -2.49
C VAL A 23 5.65 3.04 -1.89
N TRP A 24 5.47 2.99 -0.57
CA TRP A 24 4.93 4.12 0.19
C TRP A 24 6.03 5.16 0.41
N THR A 25 5.78 6.39 0.00
CA THR A 25 6.71 7.52 0.16
C THR A 25 6.06 8.66 0.93
N LYS A 26 6.87 9.40 1.68
CA LYS A 26 6.53 10.62 2.41
C LYS A 26 7.80 11.45 2.55
N ALA A 27 7.72 12.77 2.37
CA ALA A 27 8.89 13.65 2.20
C ALA A 27 9.90 13.60 3.36
N ASP A 28 9.43 13.32 4.58
CA ASP A 28 10.19 13.30 5.82
C ASP A 28 10.39 11.87 6.39
N ALA A 29 9.96 10.83 5.67
CA ALA A 29 10.07 9.45 6.13
C ALA A 29 11.29 8.73 5.55
N THR A 30 12.07 8.10 6.43
CA THR A 30 13.08 7.11 6.02
C THR A 30 12.39 5.81 5.62
N SER A 31 13.12 4.92 4.91
CA SER A 31 12.60 3.59 4.57
C SER A 31 12.26 2.76 5.80
N GLU A 32 13.00 2.94 6.89
CA GLU A 32 12.77 2.25 8.16
C GLU A 32 11.48 2.75 8.82
N LEU A 33 11.30 4.07 8.93
CA LEU A 33 10.06 4.66 9.45
C LEU A 33 8.84 4.26 8.61
N ALA A 34 8.98 4.21 7.28
CA ALA A 34 7.91 3.76 6.39
C ALA A 34 7.52 2.29 6.66
N SER A 35 8.49 1.43 6.98
CA SER A 35 8.24 0.03 7.31
C SER A 35 7.58 -0.16 8.68
N GLU A 36 7.98 0.64 9.67
CA GLU A 36 7.37 0.68 11.00
C GLU A 36 5.92 1.17 10.93
N ASP A 37 5.68 2.26 10.21
CA ASP A 37 4.33 2.80 9.99
C ASP A 37 3.43 1.81 9.25
N LEU A 38 3.96 1.09 8.26
CA LEU A 38 3.21 0.05 7.55
C LEU A 38 2.86 -1.12 8.47
N ALA A 39 3.77 -1.56 9.34
CA ALA A 39 3.51 -2.61 10.32
C ALA A 39 2.46 -2.17 11.35
N ASP A 40 2.55 -0.93 11.84
CA ASP A 40 1.55 -0.34 12.73
C ASP A 40 0.18 -0.27 12.06
N CYS A 41 0.11 0.19 10.81
CA CYS A 41 -1.13 0.23 10.04
C CYS A 41 -1.75 -1.16 9.82
N ARG A 42 -0.95 -2.22 9.62
CA ARG A 42 -1.46 -3.61 9.53
C ARG A 42 -2.04 -4.09 10.85
N ARG A 43 -1.35 -3.83 11.97
CA ARG A 43 -1.84 -4.18 13.31
C ARG A 43 -3.16 -3.47 13.62
N LEU A 44 -3.21 -2.18 13.32
CA LEU A 44 -4.38 -1.34 13.46
C LEU A 44 -5.52 -1.83 12.55
N ALA A 45 -5.23 -2.23 11.31
CA ALA A 45 -6.23 -2.76 10.38
C ALA A 45 -6.87 -4.05 10.91
N HIS A 46 -6.07 -4.93 11.49
CA HIS A 46 -6.57 -6.18 12.06
C HIS A 46 -7.48 -5.96 13.27
N ASP A 47 -7.06 -5.10 14.20
CA ASP A 47 -7.86 -4.68 15.36
C ASP A 47 -9.17 -4.01 14.92
N GLU A 48 -9.10 -3.18 13.89
CA GLU A 48 -10.29 -2.49 13.38
C GLU A 48 -11.25 -3.42 12.63
N MET A 49 -10.74 -4.39 11.85
CA MET A 49 -11.58 -5.44 11.24
C MET A 49 -12.39 -6.20 12.30
N TRP A 50 -11.83 -6.42 13.48
CA TRP A 50 -12.53 -7.03 14.61
C TRP A 50 -13.60 -6.11 15.21
N ARG A 51 -13.30 -4.81 15.37
CA ARG A 51 -14.26 -3.82 15.92
C ARG A 51 -15.42 -3.53 14.98
N MET A 52 -15.18 -3.43 13.68
CA MET A 52 -16.22 -3.21 12.66
C MET A 52 -17.32 -4.27 12.64
N GLY A 53 -17.06 -5.45 13.21
CA GLY A 53 -18.09 -6.47 13.40
C GLY A 53 -19.25 -5.99 14.28
N TRP A 54 -19.04 -4.98 15.13
CA TRP A 54 -20.03 -4.51 16.10
C TRP A 54 -20.06 -2.97 16.33
N GLU A 55 -19.00 -2.24 15.98
CA GLU A 55 -18.89 -0.78 16.13
C GLU A 55 -19.03 -0.05 14.77
N ARG A 56 -19.67 1.13 14.75
CA ARG A 56 -20.01 1.89 13.52
C ARG A 56 -19.27 3.22 13.39
N THR A 57 -18.12 3.40 14.05
CA THR A 57 -17.40 4.68 14.11
C THR A 57 -15.90 4.48 13.93
N TRP A 58 -15.24 5.42 13.25
CA TRP A 58 -13.80 5.41 13.03
C TRP A 58 -13.00 5.60 14.33
N PRO A 59 -11.90 4.86 14.55
CA PRO A 59 -10.97 5.15 15.63
C PRO A 59 -10.29 6.50 15.36
N PRO A 60 -10.21 7.41 16.35
CA PRO A 60 -9.57 8.72 16.18
C PRO A 60 -8.11 8.63 15.71
N ARG A 61 -7.43 7.51 15.99
CA ARG A 61 -6.02 7.27 15.60
C ARG A 61 -5.83 6.83 14.15
N PHE A 62 -6.91 6.44 13.46
CA PHE A 62 -6.88 5.96 12.08
C PHE A 62 -7.06 7.07 11.05
N TYR A 63 -7.47 8.24 11.51
CA TYR A 63 -8.05 9.29 10.70
C TYR A 63 -7.32 10.60 10.97
N ASP A 64 -6.66 11.15 9.94
CA ASP A 64 -6.22 12.54 9.93
C ASP A 64 -6.84 13.25 8.72
N PRO A 65 -7.78 14.18 8.94
CA PRO A 65 -8.49 14.85 7.85
C PRO A 65 -7.54 15.66 6.94
N ARG A 66 -6.35 16.04 7.43
CA ARG A 66 -5.39 16.85 6.67
C ARG A 66 -4.76 16.10 5.51
N PHE A 67 -4.65 14.77 5.62
CA PHE A 67 -3.95 13.93 4.65
C PHE A 67 -4.88 13.03 3.85
N MET A 68 -6.19 13.09 4.11
CA MET A 68 -7.19 12.28 3.45
C MET A 68 -7.19 12.47 1.93
N PRO A 69 -7.20 11.36 1.17
CA PRO A 69 -7.51 11.42 -0.25
C PRO A 69 -8.96 11.88 -0.48
N PRO A 70 -9.23 12.69 -1.52
CA PRO A 70 -10.53 13.32 -1.75
C PRO A 70 -11.66 12.32 -2.06
N TYR A 71 -11.34 11.07 -2.39
CA TYR A 71 -12.31 10.01 -2.64
C TYR A 71 -12.85 9.35 -1.36
N TYR A 72 -12.27 9.60 -0.19
CA TYR A 72 -12.86 9.21 1.09
C TYR A 72 -13.83 10.31 1.56
N VAL A 73 -15.13 10.09 1.39
CA VAL A 73 -16.15 11.14 1.59
C VAL A 73 -16.72 11.09 3.03
N GLY A 74 -16.13 11.88 3.92
CA GLY A 74 -16.68 12.19 5.25
C GLY A 74 -16.49 11.11 6.33
N PRO A 75 -17.05 11.30 7.54
CA PRO A 75 -16.91 10.38 8.68
C PRO A 75 -17.71 9.08 8.49
N ARG A 76 -18.12 8.77 7.26
CA ARG A 76 -18.83 7.53 6.98
C ARG A 76 -17.84 6.37 7.06
N PRO A 77 -18.20 5.29 7.75
CA PRO A 77 -17.36 4.12 7.80
C PRO A 77 -17.18 3.50 6.42
N PHE A 78 -15.95 3.36 5.91
CA PHE A 78 -15.71 2.81 4.57
C PHE A 78 -16.22 1.36 4.41
N TRP A 79 -16.50 0.64 5.50
CA TRP A 79 -17.02 -0.73 5.47
C TRP A 79 -18.49 -0.84 5.05
N PHE A 80 -19.21 0.28 4.88
CA PHE A 80 -20.59 0.25 4.37
C PHE A 80 -20.66 -0.18 2.90
N ASP A 81 -19.63 0.13 2.10
CA ASP A 81 -19.62 -0.09 0.65
C ASP A 81 -18.61 -1.17 0.21
N PHE A 82 -17.81 -1.71 1.14
CA PHE A 82 -16.74 -2.66 0.83
C PHE A 82 -17.10 -4.12 1.20
N PRO A 83 -16.93 -5.08 0.27
CA PRO A 83 -17.16 -6.49 0.56
C PRO A 83 -16.27 -6.98 1.72
N MET A 84 -16.81 -7.91 2.52
CA MET A 84 -16.23 -8.44 3.78
C MET A 84 -15.03 -9.40 3.55
N SER A 85 -14.09 -9.09 2.65
CA SER A 85 -12.99 -9.98 2.26
C SER A 85 -11.60 -9.41 2.62
N ILE A 86 -10.52 -10.14 2.30
CA ILE A 86 -9.10 -9.72 2.35
C ILE A 86 -8.87 -8.31 1.78
N GLU A 87 -9.71 -7.88 0.84
CA GLU A 87 -9.68 -6.52 0.29
C GLU A 87 -9.91 -5.44 1.36
N ARG A 88 -10.62 -5.76 2.44
CA ARG A 88 -10.87 -4.87 3.58
C ARG A 88 -9.61 -4.58 4.38
N GLU A 89 -8.78 -5.59 4.66
CA GLU A 89 -7.52 -5.39 5.38
C GLU A 89 -6.61 -4.45 4.57
N ARG A 90 -6.50 -4.73 3.26
CA ARG A 90 -5.72 -3.89 2.35
C ARG A 90 -6.26 -2.46 2.30
N ALA A 91 -7.56 -2.28 2.14
CA ALA A 91 -8.19 -0.95 2.12
C ALA A 91 -7.95 -0.18 3.43
N LEU A 92 -7.93 -0.86 4.57
CA LEU A 92 -7.61 -0.27 5.87
C LEU A 92 -6.16 0.17 5.98
N VAL A 93 -5.24 -0.68 5.53
CA VAL A 93 -3.82 -0.35 5.51
C VAL A 93 -3.57 0.84 4.60
N ASP A 94 -4.13 0.84 3.38
CA ASP A 94 -3.99 1.94 2.43
C ASP A 94 -4.56 3.25 3.01
N PHE A 95 -5.74 3.17 3.64
CA PHE A 95 -6.36 4.32 4.31
C PHE A 95 -5.50 4.87 5.46
N CYS A 96 -4.95 4.00 6.30
CA CYS A 96 -4.06 4.37 7.40
C CYS A 96 -2.78 5.04 6.88
N MET A 97 -2.14 4.46 5.87
CA MET A 97 -0.93 5.02 5.26
C MET A 97 -1.20 6.40 4.66
N HIS A 98 -2.31 6.56 3.94
CA HIS A 98 -2.71 7.87 3.41
C HIS A 98 -2.98 8.89 4.51
N SER A 99 -3.63 8.49 5.60
CA SER A 99 -3.90 9.35 6.76
C SER A 99 -2.62 9.76 7.51
N LYS A 100 -1.56 8.95 7.45
CA LYS A 100 -0.22 9.31 7.95
C LYS A 100 0.56 10.24 6.99
N GLY A 101 0.00 10.56 5.83
CA GLY A 101 0.59 11.43 4.81
C GLY A 101 1.37 10.70 3.71
N TYR A 102 1.40 9.36 3.71
CA TYR A 102 2.09 8.61 2.67
C TYR A 102 1.31 8.58 1.35
N ARG A 103 2.03 8.37 0.25
CA ARG A 103 1.49 8.15 -1.10
C ARG A 103 2.16 6.94 -1.73
N LEU A 104 1.42 6.18 -2.54
CA LEU A 104 1.99 5.10 -3.35
C LEU A 104 2.66 5.73 -4.56
N GLU A 105 3.98 5.61 -4.62
CA GLU A 105 4.77 6.12 -5.73
C GLU A 105 5.57 4.99 -6.38
N ARG A 106 5.75 5.15 -7.68
CA ARG A 106 6.58 4.26 -8.48
C ARG A 106 7.98 4.87 -8.50
N LEU A 107 8.97 4.20 -7.91
CA LEU A 107 10.34 4.73 -7.92
C LEU A 107 10.86 4.77 -9.37
N PRO A 108 11.46 5.89 -9.82
CA PRO A 108 12.16 5.93 -11.09
C PRO A 108 13.40 5.02 -11.02
N TYR A 109 13.65 4.27 -12.09
CA TYR A 109 14.86 3.46 -12.27
C TYR A 109 16.06 4.31 -12.66
#